data_AF-D5RTS3-F1
#
_entry.id   AF-D5RTS3-F1
#
_cell.length_a   1.000
_cell.length_b   1.000
_cell.length_c   1.000
_cell.angle_alpha   90.00
_cell.angle_beta   90.00
_cell.angle_gamma   90.00
#
_symmetry.space_group_name_H-M   'P 1'
#
loop_
_entity.id
_entity.type
_entity.pdbx_description
1 polymer ?
#
loop_
_entity_poly.entity_id
_entity_poly.type
_entity_poly.pdbx_seq_one_letter_code
_entity_poly.pdbx_strand_id
1 'polypeptide(L)'
;EARQLLDTLAPLAERSLALPLAEDTMLLNHAFLVRREREAEFDAAMAALAEAQGGRLSFRYVGPVPPYNFVALQAALFGWEKA
;
A
#
# COMPACT_ATOMS: atom_id res chain seq x y z
N GLU A 1 -13.96 7.20 -9.44
CA GLU A 1 -14.16 7.01 -7.99
C GLU A 1 -12.95 6.35 -7.32
N ALA A 2 -12.66 5.06 -7.53
CA ALA A 2 -11.51 4.40 -6.89
C ALA A 2 -10.13 5.00 -7.25
N ARG A 3 -9.98 5.56 -8.47
CA ARG A 3 -8.75 6.25 -8.90
C ARG A 3 -8.46 7.51 -8.09
N GLN A 4 -9.49 8.28 -7.72
CA GLN A 4 -9.33 9.50 -6.92
C GLN A 4 -8.82 9.22 -5.50
N LEU A 5 -9.10 8.02 -4.97
CA LEU A 5 -8.53 7.56 -3.70
C LEU A 5 -7.01 7.49 -3.79
N LEU A 6 -6.50 6.92 -4.89
CA LEU A 6 -5.07 6.83 -5.15
C LEU A 6 -4.45 8.21 -5.34
N ASP A 7 -5.13 9.12 -6.04
CA ASP A 7 -4.62 10.48 -6.28
C ASP A 7 -4.46 11.27 -4.97
N THR A 8 -5.25 10.92 -3.93
CA THR A 8 -5.15 11.55 -2.60
C THR A 8 -4.01 10.96 -1.77
N LEU A 9 -3.81 9.64 -1.84
CA LEU A 9 -2.84 8.92 -0.99
C LEU A 9 -1.44 8.86 -1.59
N ALA A 10 -1.32 8.79 -2.92
CA ALA A 10 -0.04 8.65 -3.61
C ALA A 10 0.96 9.79 -3.28
N PRO A 11 0.57 11.07 -3.15
CA PRO A 11 1.48 12.15 -2.74
C PRO A 11 2.02 12.02 -1.31
N LEU A 12 1.36 11.24 -0.46
CA LEU A 12 1.76 11.02 0.93
C LEU A 12 2.73 9.83 1.08
N ALA A 13 2.87 9.01 0.04
CA ALA A 13 3.75 7.85 0.00
C ALA A 13 5.04 8.15 -0.79
N GLU A 14 6.14 7.52 -0.37
CA GLU A 14 7.41 7.52 -1.12
C GLU A 14 7.29 6.67 -2.40
N ARG A 15 6.58 5.55 -2.29
CA ARG A 15 6.30 4.65 -3.42
C ARG A 15 4.91 4.07 -3.28
N SER A 16 4.31 3.72 -4.40
CA SER A 16 3.02 3.07 -4.43
C SER A 16 2.98 1.99 -5.51
N LEU A 17 2.34 0.86 -5.23
CA LEU A 17 2.33 -0.29 -6.12
C LEU A 17 0.91 -0.88 -6.21
N ALA A 18 0.41 -1.03 -7.43
CA ALA A 18 -0.80 -1.79 -7.69
C ALA A 18 -0.53 -3.29 -7.60
N LEU A 19 -1.37 -3.97 -6.84
CA LEU A 19 -1.31 -5.41 -6.62
C LEU A 19 -2.49 -6.09 -7.33
N PRO A 20 -2.36 -7.38 -7.67
CA PRO A 20 -3.49 -8.17 -8.15
C PRO A 20 -4.66 -8.14 -7.14
N LEU A 21 -5.89 -8.10 -7.65
CA LEU A 21 -7.08 -8.22 -6.80
C LEU A 21 -7.11 -9.62 -6.19
N ALA A 22 -7.34 -9.70 -4.89
CA ALA A 22 -7.37 -10.96 -4.15
C ALA A 22 -8.77 -11.57 -4.07
N GLU A 23 -9.81 -10.77 -4.27
CA GLU A 23 -11.23 -11.15 -4.13
C GLU A 23 -12.03 -10.51 -5.28
N ASP A 24 -13.07 -11.19 -5.79
CA ASP A 24 -13.88 -10.69 -6.92
C ASP A 24 -14.67 -9.41 -6.61
N THR A 25 -14.94 -9.15 -5.33
CA THR A 25 -15.60 -7.94 -4.83
C THR A 25 -14.62 -6.78 -4.61
N MET A 26 -13.31 -7.02 -4.73
CA MET A 26 -12.28 -6.03 -4.47
C MET A 26 -12.14 -5.11 -5.67
N LEU A 27 -12.35 -3.81 -5.45
CA LEU A 27 -12.18 -2.81 -6.53
C LEU A 27 -10.74 -2.33 -6.69
N LEU A 28 -9.94 -2.45 -5.62
CA LEU A 28 -8.57 -1.95 -5.59
C LEU A 28 -7.75 -2.73 -4.56
N ASN A 29 -6.57 -3.20 -4.97
CA ASN A 29 -5.53 -3.69 -4.08
C ASN A 29 -4.24 -2.90 -4.32
N HIS A 30 -3.75 -2.19 -3.31
CA HIS A 30 -2.63 -1.27 -3.47
C HIS A 30 -1.75 -1.25 -2.23
N ALA A 31 -0.44 -1.25 -2.43
CA ALA A 31 0.55 -1.07 -1.37
C ALA A 31 1.14 0.34 -1.44
N PHE A 32 1.38 0.93 -0.28
CA PHE A 32 2.06 2.22 -0.14
C PHE A 32 3.28 2.06 0.76
N LEU A 33 4.41 2.60 0.33
CA LEU A 33 5.61 2.75 1.14
C LEU A 33 5.60 4.17 1.69
N VAL A 34 5.40 4.31 2.99
CA VAL A 34 5.30 5.61 3.67
C VAL A 34 6.52 5.78 4.57
N ARG A 35 7.04 7.01 4.66
CA ARG A 35 8.08 7.32 5.65
C ARG A 35 7.50 7.13 7.05
N ARG A 36 8.29 6.55 7.96
CA ARG A 36 7.87 6.32 9.35
C ARG A 36 7.41 7.60 10.04
N GLU A 37 8.07 8.73 9.76
CA GLU A 37 7.74 10.03 10.33
C GLU A 37 6.39 10.59 9.86
N ARG A 38 5.88 10.11 8.72
CA ARG A 38 4.62 10.58 8.08
C ARG A 38 3.47 9.57 8.21
N GLU A 39 3.67 8.50 8.97
CA GLU A 39 2.65 7.44 9.14
C GLU A 39 1.33 8.01 9.67
N ALA A 40 1.38 8.85 10.71
CA ALA A 40 0.19 9.47 11.29
C ALA A 40 -0.56 10.39 10.31
N GLU A 41 0.16 11.07 9.42
CA GLU A 41 -0.44 11.90 8.35
C GLU A 41 -1.18 11.02 7.35
N PHE A 42 -0.57 9.89 6.98
CA PHE A 42 -1.18 8.93 6.07
C PHE A 42 -2.42 8.26 6.68
N ASP A 43 -2.35 7.87 7.95
CA ASP A 43 -3.48 7.30 8.68
C ASP A 43 -4.66 8.27 8.75
N ALA A 44 -4.39 9.56 9.01
CA ALA A 44 -5.41 10.60 9.02
C ALA A 44 -6.06 10.78 7.64
N ALA A 45 -5.26 10.74 6.57
CA ALA A 45 -5.78 10.81 5.20
C ALA A 45 -6.66 9.59 4.86
N MET A 46 -6.26 8.38 5.28
CA MET A 46 -7.07 7.16 5.13
C MET A 46 -8.40 7.25 5.87
N ALA A 47 -8.40 7.78 7.10
CA ALA A 47 -9.61 7.98 7.87
C ALA A 47 -10.57 8.98 7.20
N ALA A 48 -10.06 10.15 6.78
CA ALA A 48 -10.85 11.16 6.09
C ALA A 48 -11.45 10.63 4.77
N LEU A 49 -10.69 9.80 4.06
CA LEU A 49 -11.12 9.14 2.83
C LEU A 49 -12.25 8.13 3.07
N ALA A 50 -12.15 7.33 4.13
CA ALA A 50 -13.18 6.37 4.50
C ALA A 50 -14.49 7.07 4.87
N GLU A 51 -14.41 8.15 5.65
CA GLU A 51 -15.56 9.01 6.00
C GLU A 51 -16.21 9.63 4.75
N ALA A 52 -15.41 10.18 3.84
CA ALA A 52 -15.90 10.81 2.60
C ALA A 52 -16.65 9.82 1.67
N GLN A 53 -16.31 8.53 1.73
CA GLN A 53 -17.01 7.52 0.94
C GLN A 53 -18.34 7.07 1.54
N GLY A 54 -18.65 7.47 2.78
CA GLY A 54 -19.98 7.33 3.37
C GLY A 54 -20.50 5.89 3.37
N GLY A 55 -19.61 4.91 3.60
CA GLY A 55 -19.95 3.48 3.62
C GLY A 55 -20.25 2.85 2.27
N ARG A 56 -20.11 3.58 1.14
CA ARG A 56 -20.26 3.01 -0.21
C ARG A 56 -19.15 2.02 -0.57
N LEU A 57 -17.99 2.18 0.06
CA LEU A 57 -16.83 1.30 -0.08
C LEU A 57 -16.40 0.77 1.28
N SER A 58 -16.00 -0.50 1.33
CA SER A 58 -15.34 -1.09 2.48
C SER A 58 -13.82 -0.99 2.30
N PHE A 59 -13.11 -0.50 3.31
CA PHE A 59 -11.67 -0.35 3.30
C PHE A 59 -11.03 -1.37 4.23
N ARG A 60 -10.09 -2.17 3.70
CA ARG A 60 -9.18 -2.99 4.49
C ARG A 60 -7.81 -2.30 4.50
N TYR A 61 -7.51 -1.59 5.58
CA TYR A 61 -6.24 -0.89 5.78
C TYR A 61 -5.39 -1.68 6.79
N VAL A 62 -4.19 -2.10 6.39
CA VAL A 62 -3.31 -2.96 7.19
C VAL A 62 -1.90 -2.38 7.19
N GLY A 63 -1.39 -2.06 8.38
CA GLY A 63 -0.05 -1.51 8.57
C GLY A 63 0.26 -1.20 10.03
N PRO A 64 1.54 -0.89 10.35
CA PRO A 64 2.70 -1.03 9.48
C PRO A 64 3.10 -2.51 9.29
N VAL A 65 3.46 -2.90 8.06
CA VAL A 65 3.93 -4.25 7.72
C VAL A 65 5.34 -4.19 7.13
N PRO A 66 6.13 -5.28 7.16
CA PRO A 66 7.42 -5.28 6.51
C PRO A 66 7.29 -4.98 5.01
N PRO A 67 8.26 -4.28 4.38
CA PRO A 67 8.12 -3.74 3.03
C PRO A 67 8.34 -4.79 1.93
N TYR A 68 7.77 -5.99 2.07
CA TYR A 68 7.93 -7.12 1.15
C TYR A 68 7.51 -6.76 -0.28
N ASN A 69 6.53 -5.87 -0.45
CA ASN A 69 6.07 -5.38 -1.75
C ASN A 69 7.06 -4.41 -2.43
N PHE A 70 8.05 -3.89 -1.70
CA PHE A 70 8.97 -2.85 -2.17
C PHE A 70 10.43 -3.29 -2.19
N VAL A 71 10.76 -4.42 -1.56
CA VAL A 71 12.12 -4.96 -1.43
C VAL A 71 12.18 -6.36 -2.00
N ALA A 72 13.03 -6.55 -3.01
CA ALA A 72 13.44 -7.88 -3.47
C ALA A 72 14.83 -8.19 -2.91
N LEU A 73 14.93 -9.20 -2.04
CA LEU A 73 16.21 -9.76 -1.63
C LEU A 73 16.73 -10.62 -2.78
N GLN A 74 17.73 -10.13 -3.52
CA GLN A 74 18.40 -10.94 -4.53
C GLN A 74 19.45 -11.84 -3.87
N ALA A 75 19.32 -13.15 -4.09
CA ALA A 75 20.21 -14.17 -3.55
C ALA A 75 21.66 -14.10 -4.09
N ALA A 76 21.99 -13.18 -5.00
CA ALA A 76 23.34 -12.99 -5.52
C ALA A 76 24.39 -12.60 -4.45
N LEU A 77 23.95 -12.24 -3.24
CA LEU A 77 24.82 -12.04 -2.07
C LEU A 77 25.28 -13.35 -1.42
N PHE A 78 24.65 -14.47 -1.76
CA PHE A 78 25.08 -15.80 -1.35
C PHE A 78 25.78 -16.45 -2.53
N GLY A 79 27.11 -16.38 -2.55
CA GLY A 79 27.96 -17.06 -3.53
C GLY A 79 27.85 -18.58 -3.39
N TRP A 80 26.75 -19.15 -3.86
CA TRP A 80 26.61 -20.59 -4.03
C TRP A 80 27.30 -20.99 -5.32
N GLU A 81 28.63 -21.18 -5.26
CA GLU A 81 29.27 -22.09 -6.19
C GLU A 81 28.77 -23.50 -5.87
N LYS A 82 28.18 -24.15 -6.88
CA LYS A 82 27.82 -25.55 -6.78
C LYS A 82 29.11 -26.37 -6.67
N ALA A 83 29.27 -27.09 -5.57
CA ALA A 83 30.20 -28.22 -5.46
C ALA A 83 29.70 -29.42 -6.28
#